data_AF-A0A0F9KHC3-F1
#
_entry.id   AF-A0A0F9KHC3-F1
#
_cell.length_a   1.000
_cell.length_b   1.000
_cell.length_c   1.000
_cell.angle_alpha   90.00
_cell.angle_beta   90.00
_cell.angle_gamma   90.00
#
_symmetry.space_group_name_H-M   'P 1'
#
loop_
_entity.id
_entity.type
_entity.pdbx_description
1 polymer ?
#
loop_
_entity_poly.entity_id
_entity_poly.type
_entity_poly.pdbx_seq_one_letter_code
_entity_poly.pdbx_strand_id
1 'polypeptide(L)'
;MPTQDLRRLVLEEYRKQRTEATRIDSARGRASVNPGWWVRDVLSVERVYPKQIEMVEAVKEHTQVSVCGCNSSGKDFMAARIALWWMASHEDAKVVITGPSYRQVYHVVWEELQDAYNNAKLALGGILYRTPLLRWDERRFILGFSTDRPYNLQGFHSPNLLLIITEAHAMRQSDLDALWRLNPNRVLWTGNPLSASGEFYDSHHVKQHLWHTINIDAFDTPNVIEGREAIPGLVTQEDIDRAKTNWGESSPLYRMSILNEWCEDMGQLVVVPLSLARKAAQADLTPSKIQVVACDVARYGTDRTVVVSRWGPVARIIWRVQGHDTMETVGFLNRYKAEHPQAHLI
;
A
#
# COMPACT_ATOMS: atom_id res chain seq x y z
N MET A 1 -59.73 -1.53 -4.59
CA MET A 1 -58.92 -0.69 -3.68
C MET A 1 -58.98 0.74 -4.18
N PRO A 2 -59.43 1.72 -3.37
CA PRO A 2 -59.88 3.00 -3.90
C PRO A 2 -58.70 3.95 -4.17
N THR A 3 -58.74 4.61 -5.32
CA THR A 3 -57.74 5.51 -5.91
C THR A 3 -57.23 6.66 -5.02
N GLN A 4 -57.91 6.98 -3.91
CA GLN A 4 -57.46 7.99 -2.94
C GLN A 4 -56.29 7.50 -2.06
N ASP A 5 -56.29 6.23 -1.66
CA ASP A 5 -55.18 5.65 -0.89
C ASP A 5 -53.91 5.55 -1.73
N LEU A 6 -54.04 5.22 -3.02
CA LEU A 6 -52.91 5.15 -3.94
C LEU A 6 -52.25 6.53 -4.15
N ARG A 7 -53.07 7.60 -4.30
CA ARG A 7 -52.55 8.97 -4.42
C ARG A 7 -51.85 9.44 -3.15
N ARG A 8 -52.38 9.09 -1.98
CA ARG A 8 -51.76 9.41 -0.68
C ARG A 8 -50.40 8.71 -0.54
N LEU A 9 -50.34 7.42 -0.84
CA LEU A 9 -49.09 6.64 -0.79
C LEU A 9 -48.04 7.19 -1.75
N VAL A 10 -48.42 7.53 -2.98
CA VAL A 10 -47.50 8.15 -3.96
C VAL A 10 -46.99 9.52 -3.48
N LEU A 11 -47.85 10.35 -2.88
CA LEU A 11 -47.44 11.65 -2.35
C LEU A 11 -46.54 11.53 -1.12
N GLU A 12 -46.78 10.55 -0.24
CA GLU A 12 -45.93 10.26 0.91
C GLU A 12 -44.55 9.76 0.46
N GLU A 13 -44.50 8.87 -0.52
CA GLU A 13 -43.25 8.38 -1.11
C GLU A 13 -42.47 9.49 -1.80
N TYR A 14 -43.15 10.32 -2.60
CA TYR A 14 -42.53 11.49 -3.24
C TYR A 14 -41.97 12.48 -2.22
N ARG A 15 -42.68 12.74 -1.11
CA ARG A 15 -42.20 13.59 -0.01
C ARG A 15 -40.97 12.99 0.67
N LYS A 16 -40.94 11.68 0.91
CA LYS A 16 -39.77 10.99 1.48
C LYS A 16 -38.56 11.14 0.57
N GLN A 17 -38.70 10.83 -0.71
CA GLN A 17 -37.63 10.95 -1.70
C GLN A 17 -37.11 12.39 -1.80
N ARG A 18 -38.00 13.38 -1.81
CA ARG A 18 -37.60 14.80 -1.87
C ARG A 18 -36.90 15.27 -0.59
N THR A 19 -37.33 14.76 0.57
CA THR A 19 -36.70 15.06 1.87
C THR A 19 -35.30 14.45 1.92
N GLU A 20 -35.16 13.21 1.44
CA GLU A 20 -33.87 12.51 1.39
C GLU A 20 -32.89 13.17 0.42
N ALA A 21 -33.35 13.56 -0.77
CA ALA A 21 -32.53 14.31 -1.73
C ALA A 21 -32.00 15.63 -1.12
N THR A 22 -32.87 16.38 -0.44
CA THR A 22 -32.48 17.62 0.26
C THR A 22 -31.43 17.36 1.34
N ARG A 23 -31.55 16.25 2.08
CA ARG A 23 -30.59 15.86 3.11
C ARG A 23 -29.23 15.50 2.49
N ILE A 24 -29.23 14.77 1.39
CA ILE A 24 -28.00 14.39 0.67
C ILE A 24 -27.28 15.64 0.16
N ASP A 25 -27.98 16.57 -0.48
CA ASP A 25 -27.37 17.80 -1.00
C ASP A 25 -26.78 18.68 0.11
N SER A 26 -27.53 18.84 1.22
CA SER A 26 -27.04 19.54 2.41
C SER A 26 -25.82 18.85 3.02
N ALA A 27 -25.84 17.53 3.09
CA ALA A 27 -24.71 16.73 3.59
C ALA A 27 -23.47 16.87 2.70
N ARG A 28 -23.62 16.88 1.37
CA ARG A 28 -22.50 17.12 0.43
C ARG A 28 -21.90 18.50 0.59
N GLY A 29 -22.74 19.53 0.68
CA GLY A 29 -22.29 20.90 0.94
C GLY A 29 -21.46 20.99 2.23
N ARG A 30 -21.94 20.37 3.30
CA ARG A 30 -21.22 20.32 4.57
C ARG A 30 -19.95 19.45 4.52
N ALA A 31 -19.96 18.34 3.78
CA ALA A 31 -18.80 17.46 3.62
C ALA A 31 -17.60 18.19 3.00
N SER A 32 -17.86 19.05 2.01
CA SER A 32 -16.80 19.84 1.36
C SER A 32 -16.11 20.82 2.33
N VAL A 33 -16.84 21.33 3.31
CA VAL A 33 -16.32 22.28 4.31
C VAL A 33 -15.69 21.57 5.50
N ASN A 34 -16.32 20.50 5.98
CA ASN A 34 -15.94 19.79 7.20
C ASN A 34 -15.84 18.27 6.94
N PRO A 35 -14.69 17.79 6.45
CA PRO A 35 -14.48 16.37 6.20
C PRO A 35 -14.53 15.53 7.49
N GLY A 36 -14.06 16.05 8.62
CA GLY A 36 -14.10 15.33 9.90
C GLY A 36 -15.54 15.03 10.36
N TRP A 37 -16.47 15.95 10.12
CA TRP A 37 -17.90 15.73 10.31
C TRP A 37 -18.43 14.61 9.40
N TRP A 38 -18.06 14.61 8.11
CA TRP A 38 -18.51 13.55 7.20
C TRP A 38 -18.12 12.16 7.70
N VAL A 39 -16.88 12.00 8.15
CA VAL A 39 -16.35 10.72 8.63
C VAL A 39 -17.10 10.25 9.89
N ARG A 40 -17.29 11.13 10.87
CA ARG A 40 -17.95 10.78 12.15
C ARG A 40 -19.45 10.58 11.99
N ASP A 41 -20.11 11.54 11.35
CA ASP A 41 -21.56 11.65 11.37
C ASP A 41 -22.22 10.88 10.23
N VAL A 42 -21.64 10.91 9.03
CA VAL A 42 -22.23 10.25 7.85
C VAL A 42 -21.73 8.82 7.69
N LEU A 43 -20.42 8.59 7.80
CA LEU A 43 -19.83 7.25 7.71
C LEU A 43 -19.87 6.48 9.05
N SER A 44 -20.59 7.01 10.05
CA SER A 44 -20.85 6.36 11.33
C SER A 44 -19.60 5.95 12.13
N VAL A 45 -18.48 6.66 11.97
CA VAL A 45 -17.27 6.34 12.73
C VAL A 45 -17.34 6.96 14.13
N GLU A 46 -17.62 6.15 15.14
CA GLU A 46 -17.78 6.60 16.52
C GLU A 46 -16.51 7.23 17.11
N ARG A 47 -15.35 6.63 16.81
CA ARG A 47 -14.04 7.08 17.30
C ARG A 47 -13.10 7.31 16.13
N VAL A 48 -12.83 8.59 15.88
CA VAL A 48 -11.78 9.05 14.95
C VAL A 48 -10.81 9.88 15.74
N TYR A 49 -9.53 9.53 15.71
CA TYR A 49 -8.50 10.21 16.48
C TYR A 49 -7.80 11.31 15.66
N PRO A 50 -7.05 12.24 16.30
CA PRO A 50 -6.56 13.46 15.64
C PRO A 50 -5.79 13.22 14.33
N LYS A 51 -4.90 12.22 14.26
CA LYS A 51 -4.14 11.94 13.02
C LYS A 51 -5.03 11.50 11.85
N GLN A 52 -6.11 10.75 12.12
CA GLN A 52 -7.06 10.37 11.06
C GLN A 52 -7.83 11.59 10.52
N ILE A 53 -8.18 12.54 11.39
CA ILE A 53 -8.77 13.81 10.96
C ILE A 53 -7.75 14.64 10.17
N GLU A 54 -6.50 14.69 10.64
CA GLU A 54 -5.38 15.35 9.94
C GLU A 54 -5.24 14.84 8.50
N MET A 55 -5.36 13.53 8.27
CA MET A 55 -5.27 12.93 6.94
C MET A 55 -6.31 13.50 5.95
N VAL A 56 -7.58 13.59 6.33
CA VAL A 56 -8.62 14.06 5.40
C VAL A 56 -8.58 15.57 5.22
N GLU A 57 -8.26 16.33 6.27
CA GLU A 57 -8.04 17.78 6.15
C GLU A 57 -6.82 18.07 5.27
N ALA A 58 -5.74 17.29 5.38
CA ALA A 58 -4.56 17.45 4.53
C ALA A 58 -4.90 17.20 3.05
N VAL A 59 -5.70 16.18 2.72
CA VAL A 59 -6.11 15.90 1.32
C VAL A 59 -6.98 17.01 0.75
N LYS A 60 -7.81 17.65 1.59
CA LYS A 60 -8.60 18.83 1.20
C LYS A 60 -7.68 20.00 0.82
N GLU A 61 -6.71 20.32 1.68
CA GLU A 61 -5.90 21.54 1.56
C GLU A 61 -4.66 21.40 0.64
N HIS A 62 -4.10 20.20 0.50
CA HIS A 62 -2.82 19.97 -0.20
C HIS A 62 -2.96 19.05 -1.40
N THR A 63 -2.23 19.34 -2.48
CA THR A 63 -2.23 18.53 -3.70
C THR A 63 -1.53 17.17 -3.54
N GLN A 64 -0.53 17.10 -2.68
CA GLN A 64 0.29 15.90 -2.45
C GLN A 64 0.42 15.67 -0.94
N VAL A 65 -0.13 14.55 -0.47
CA VAL A 65 -0.12 14.15 0.95
C VAL A 65 0.54 12.79 1.09
N SER A 66 1.52 12.68 1.98
CA SER A 66 2.25 11.43 2.26
C SER A 66 2.14 11.08 3.73
N VAL A 67 1.56 9.92 4.02
CA VAL A 67 1.28 9.44 5.37
C VAL A 67 2.14 8.22 5.64
N CYS A 68 3.12 8.38 6.51
CA CYS A 68 3.95 7.28 7.01
C CYS A 68 3.45 6.91 8.41
N GLY A 69 3.28 5.63 8.70
CA GLY A 69 2.96 5.25 10.07
C GLY A 69 3.42 3.86 10.47
N CYS A 70 3.23 3.54 11.74
CA CYS A 70 3.45 2.22 12.30
C CYS A 70 2.44 1.19 11.77
N ASN A 71 2.65 -0.08 12.10
CA ASN A 71 1.68 -1.13 11.82
C ASN A 71 0.39 -0.87 12.61
N SER A 72 -0.76 -1.21 12.01
CA SER A 72 -2.06 -1.08 12.66
C SER A 72 -2.38 0.34 13.17
N SER A 73 -1.95 1.38 12.44
CA SER A 73 -2.23 2.78 12.78
C SER A 73 -3.56 3.31 12.21
N GLY A 74 -4.27 2.53 11.41
CA GLY A 74 -5.55 2.92 10.82
C GLY A 74 -5.47 3.84 9.59
N LYS A 75 -4.32 3.87 8.89
CA LYS A 75 -4.12 4.65 7.65
C LYS A 75 -5.05 4.18 6.53
N ASP A 76 -5.12 2.87 6.29
CA ASP A 76 -5.92 2.31 5.19
C ASP A 76 -7.42 2.39 5.46
N PHE A 77 -7.82 2.18 6.73
CA PHE A 77 -9.16 2.51 7.22
C PHE A 77 -9.52 3.94 6.81
N MET A 78 -8.63 4.91 7.07
CA MET A 78 -8.91 6.30 6.76
C MET A 78 -8.87 6.59 5.25
N ALA A 79 -7.97 5.97 4.50
CA ALA A 79 -7.90 6.09 3.05
C ALA A 79 -9.22 5.69 2.37
N ALA A 80 -9.87 4.62 2.85
CA ALA A 80 -11.20 4.22 2.39
C ALA A 80 -12.29 5.28 2.66
N ARG A 81 -12.29 5.88 3.85
CA ARG A 81 -13.25 6.96 4.20
C ARG A 81 -12.98 8.23 3.39
N ILE A 82 -11.71 8.56 3.13
CA ILE A 82 -11.32 9.68 2.27
C ILE A 82 -11.83 9.48 0.84
N ALA A 83 -11.76 8.25 0.31
CA ALA A 83 -12.31 7.94 -1.01
C ALA A 83 -13.82 8.22 -1.10
N LEU A 84 -14.60 7.79 -0.10
CA LEU A 84 -16.05 8.06 -0.04
C LEU A 84 -16.34 9.55 0.18
N TRP A 85 -15.58 10.22 1.04
CA TRP A 85 -15.69 11.66 1.26
C TRP A 85 -15.40 12.47 -0.02
N TRP A 86 -14.40 12.07 -0.79
CA TRP A 86 -14.04 12.74 -2.04
C TRP A 86 -15.21 12.71 -3.02
N MET A 87 -15.84 11.54 -3.17
CA MET A 87 -17.03 11.39 -4.00
C MET A 87 -18.20 12.24 -3.51
N ALA A 88 -18.38 12.39 -2.20
CA ALA A 88 -19.44 13.22 -1.65
C ALA A 88 -19.19 14.72 -1.84
N SER A 89 -17.93 15.15 -1.84
CA SER A 89 -17.55 16.57 -1.82
C SER A 89 -17.30 17.18 -3.20
N HIS A 90 -17.19 16.35 -4.25
CA HIS A 90 -16.86 16.79 -5.60
C HIS A 90 -17.80 16.21 -6.66
N GLU A 91 -18.17 17.06 -7.62
CA GLU A 91 -18.82 16.64 -8.86
C GLU A 91 -17.79 16.14 -9.88
N ASP A 92 -18.21 15.33 -10.86
CA ASP A 92 -17.32 14.75 -11.88
C ASP A 92 -16.04 14.11 -11.31
N ALA A 93 -16.16 13.48 -10.13
CA ALA A 93 -15.03 12.99 -9.35
C ALA A 93 -14.68 11.53 -9.66
N LYS A 94 -13.39 11.25 -9.80
CA LYS A 94 -12.86 9.88 -9.91
C LYS A 94 -11.88 9.63 -8.79
N VAL A 95 -11.98 8.46 -8.16
CA VAL A 95 -10.98 8.01 -7.20
C VAL A 95 -10.34 6.74 -7.72
N VAL A 96 -9.01 6.72 -7.76
CA VAL A 96 -8.23 5.54 -8.06
C VAL A 96 -7.50 5.11 -6.79
N ILE A 97 -7.72 3.87 -6.37
CA ILE A 97 -7.03 3.24 -5.25
C ILE A 97 -6.11 2.17 -5.82
N THR A 98 -4.82 2.25 -5.52
CA THR A 98 -3.84 1.29 -6.02
C THR A 98 -2.78 0.94 -4.98
N GLY A 99 -2.10 -0.17 -5.22
CA GLY A 99 -1.02 -0.67 -4.39
C GLY A 99 -0.25 -1.78 -5.14
N PRO A 100 0.76 -2.37 -4.47
CA PRO A 100 1.68 -3.31 -5.13
C PRO A 100 1.03 -4.65 -5.49
N SER A 101 -0.03 -5.06 -4.78
CA SER A 101 -0.79 -6.26 -5.13
C SER A 101 -2.30 -6.09 -4.99
N TYR A 102 -3.05 -6.78 -5.87
CA TYR A 102 -4.51 -6.78 -5.85
C TYR A 102 -5.07 -7.20 -4.49
N ARG A 103 -4.41 -8.18 -3.86
CA ARG A 103 -4.83 -8.71 -2.56
C ARG A 103 -4.82 -7.62 -1.49
N GLN A 104 -3.80 -6.76 -1.49
CA GLN A 104 -3.70 -5.66 -0.52
C GLN A 104 -4.76 -4.60 -0.81
N VAL A 105 -4.90 -4.17 -2.06
CA VAL A 105 -5.92 -3.17 -2.44
C VAL A 105 -7.32 -3.65 -2.07
N TYR A 106 -7.63 -4.92 -2.34
CA TYR A 106 -8.92 -5.51 -2.01
C TYR A 106 -9.13 -5.64 -0.50
N HIS A 107 -8.28 -6.38 0.21
CA HIS A 107 -8.55 -6.73 1.61
C HIS A 107 -8.22 -5.62 2.62
N VAL A 108 -7.36 -4.66 2.26
CA VAL A 108 -6.88 -3.65 3.22
C VAL A 108 -7.62 -2.33 3.06
N VAL A 109 -7.92 -1.92 1.82
CA VAL A 109 -8.60 -0.64 1.57
C VAL A 109 -10.02 -0.84 1.05
N TRP A 110 -10.24 -1.80 0.14
CA TRP A 110 -11.56 -1.96 -0.47
C TRP A 110 -12.60 -2.54 0.49
N GLU A 111 -12.26 -3.56 1.28
CA GLU A 111 -13.17 -4.12 2.29
C GLU A 111 -13.59 -3.05 3.32
N GLU A 112 -12.65 -2.21 3.74
CA GLU A 112 -12.90 -1.04 4.60
C GLU A 112 -13.85 -0.03 3.94
N LEU A 113 -13.72 0.18 2.64
CA LEU A 113 -14.62 1.04 1.87
C LEU A 113 -16.01 0.43 1.77
N GLN A 114 -16.12 -0.88 1.54
CA GLN A 114 -17.39 -1.59 1.49
C GLN A 114 -18.11 -1.52 2.82
N ASP A 115 -17.39 -1.74 3.93
CA ASP A 115 -17.93 -1.61 5.28
C ASP A 115 -18.46 -0.18 5.53
N ALA A 116 -17.64 0.84 5.26
CA ALA A 116 -18.05 2.24 5.43
C ALA A 116 -19.24 2.64 4.53
N TYR A 117 -19.29 2.12 3.30
CA TYR A 117 -20.40 2.36 2.37
C TYR A 117 -21.70 1.73 2.85
N ASN A 118 -21.65 0.48 3.33
CA ASN A 118 -22.83 -0.26 3.77
C ASN A 118 -23.39 0.24 5.11
N ASN A 119 -22.54 0.80 5.97
CA ASN A 119 -22.90 1.30 7.30
C ASN A 119 -23.10 2.82 7.37
N ALA A 120 -23.06 3.52 6.23
CA ALA A 120 -23.31 4.95 6.19
C ALA A 120 -24.76 5.31 6.58
N LYS A 121 -24.95 6.40 7.31
CA LYS A 121 -26.29 6.88 7.74
C LYS A 121 -27.11 7.50 6.59
N LEU A 122 -26.46 7.74 5.46
CA LEU A 122 -27.07 8.31 4.26
C LEU A 122 -26.86 7.36 3.09
N ALA A 123 -27.84 7.32 2.18
CA ALA A 123 -27.68 6.63 0.92
C ALA A 123 -26.65 7.38 0.06
N LEU A 124 -25.39 6.91 0.05
CA LEU A 124 -24.31 7.50 -0.74
C LEU A 124 -24.58 7.41 -2.25
N GLY A 125 -25.41 6.43 -2.64
CA GLY A 125 -25.78 6.14 -4.03
C GLY A 125 -24.67 5.39 -4.77
N GLY A 126 -24.86 5.23 -6.08
CA GLY A 126 -23.95 4.42 -6.89
C GLY A 126 -24.20 2.92 -6.73
N ILE A 127 -23.52 2.14 -7.56
CA ILE A 127 -23.62 0.69 -7.59
C ILE A 127 -22.26 0.14 -7.15
N LEU A 128 -22.27 -0.55 -6.01
CA LEU A 128 -21.12 -1.29 -5.51
C LEU A 128 -21.05 -2.66 -6.19
N TYR A 129 -19.99 -2.89 -6.97
CA TYR A 129 -19.78 -4.16 -7.68
C TYR A 129 -19.05 -5.18 -6.81
N ARG A 130 -19.02 -6.44 -7.26
CA ARG A 130 -18.21 -7.50 -6.65
C ARG A 130 -16.71 -7.30 -6.85
N THR A 131 -16.33 -6.67 -7.96
CA THR A 131 -14.97 -6.18 -8.17
C THR A 131 -14.78 -4.86 -7.42
N PRO A 132 -13.54 -4.39 -7.22
CA PRO A 132 -13.25 -3.09 -6.62
C PRO A 132 -13.71 -1.89 -7.45
N LEU A 133 -15.01 -1.75 -7.66
CA LEU A 133 -15.64 -0.68 -8.39
C LEU A 133 -16.92 -0.24 -7.66
N LEU A 134 -16.99 1.05 -7.37
CA LEU A 134 -18.20 1.74 -6.91
C LEU A 134 -18.49 2.85 -7.92
N ARG A 135 -19.63 2.77 -8.62
CA ARG A 135 -19.89 3.63 -9.78
C ARG A 135 -21.27 4.28 -9.73
N TRP A 136 -21.33 5.60 -9.90
CA TRP A 136 -22.57 6.34 -10.16
C TRP A 136 -22.82 6.42 -11.66
N ASP A 137 -21.79 6.77 -12.42
CA ASP A 137 -21.82 6.90 -13.89
C ASP A 137 -20.38 6.80 -14.46
N GLU A 138 -20.19 7.07 -15.76
CA GLU A 138 -18.88 6.99 -16.43
C GLU A 138 -17.87 8.06 -15.99
N ARG A 139 -18.35 9.18 -15.46
CA ARG A 139 -17.51 10.29 -14.98
C ARG A 139 -17.28 10.21 -13.48
N ARG A 140 -18.10 9.44 -12.76
CA ARG A 140 -18.12 9.41 -11.30
C ARG A 140 -18.03 7.98 -10.74
N PHE A 141 -16.83 7.60 -10.32
CA PHE A 141 -16.56 6.28 -9.74
C PHE A 141 -15.34 6.24 -8.82
N ILE A 142 -15.29 5.21 -7.96
CA ILE A 142 -14.10 4.76 -7.24
C ILE A 142 -13.69 3.41 -7.82
N LEU A 143 -12.42 3.26 -8.19
CA LEU A 143 -11.86 2.03 -8.70
C LEU A 143 -10.62 1.62 -7.89
N GLY A 144 -10.60 0.38 -7.42
CA GLY A 144 -9.43 -0.31 -6.91
C GLY A 144 -8.77 -1.18 -8.00
N PHE A 145 -7.48 -1.03 -8.22
CA PHE A 145 -6.69 -1.99 -9.00
C PHE A 145 -5.27 -2.07 -8.46
N SER A 146 -4.46 -2.99 -8.97
CA SER A 146 -3.07 -3.14 -8.56
C SER A 146 -2.14 -3.13 -9.74
N THR A 147 -0.87 -2.80 -9.51
CA THR A 147 0.10 -2.66 -10.59
C THR A 147 0.73 -3.98 -11.03
N ASP A 148 0.52 -5.06 -10.27
CA ASP A 148 0.83 -6.44 -10.65
C ASP A 148 -0.15 -7.00 -11.70
N ARG A 149 -1.27 -6.31 -11.95
CA ARG A 149 -2.25 -6.66 -13.00
C ARG A 149 -2.34 -5.50 -14.00
N PRO A 150 -1.96 -5.69 -15.27
CA PRO A 150 -2.02 -4.60 -16.24
C PRO A 150 -3.46 -4.09 -16.35
N TYR A 151 -3.66 -2.83 -15.92
CA TYR A 151 -4.93 -2.12 -16.03
C TYR A 151 -4.75 -0.98 -17.03
N ASN A 152 -5.70 -0.82 -17.96
CA ASN A 152 -5.62 0.29 -18.90
C ASN A 152 -5.91 1.60 -18.16
N LEU A 153 -4.87 2.43 -18.00
CA LEU A 153 -4.95 3.73 -17.33
C LEU A 153 -5.64 4.82 -18.17
N GLN A 154 -6.04 4.50 -19.40
CA GLN A 154 -6.84 5.43 -20.22
C GLN A 154 -8.24 5.63 -19.62
N GLY A 155 -8.71 6.88 -19.61
CA GLY A 155 -10.05 7.23 -19.16
C GLY A 155 -10.18 7.66 -17.69
N PHE A 156 -9.09 7.69 -16.92
CA PHE A 156 -9.12 8.21 -15.55
C PHE A 156 -9.07 9.74 -15.44
N HIS A 157 -8.82 10.47 -16.54
CA HIS A 157 -8.82 11.92 -16.49
C HIS A 157 -10.16 12.47 -15.98
N SER A 158 -10.05 13.34 -14.98
CA SER A 158 -11.14 14.07 -14.33
C SER A 158 -10.54 15.32 -13.67
N PRO A 159 -11.26 16.46 -13.63
CA PRO A 159 -10.81 17.64 -12.88
C PRO A 159 -10.64 17.35 -11.38
N ASN A 160 -11.38 16.37 -10.86
CA ASN A 160 -11.39 15.92 -9.48
C ASN A 160 -10.93 14.47 -9.38
N LEU A 161 -9.79 14.15 -10.02
CA LEU A 161 -9.13 12.85 -9.86
C LEU A 161 -8.32 12.82 -8.56
N LEU A 162 -8.71 11.95 -7.63
CA LEU A 162 -7.93 11.61 -6.44
C LEU A 162 -7.23 10.26 -6.65
N LEU A 163 -5.91 10.24 -6.49
CA LEU A 163 -5.11 9.02 -6.51
C LEU A 163 -4.70 8.64 -5.08
N ILE A 164 -5.07 7.45 -4.65
CA ILE A 164 -4.68 6.87 -3.37
C ILE A 164 -3.74 5.70 -3.65
N ILE A 165 -2.50 5.78 -3.12
CA ILE A 165 -1.52 4.70 -3.21
C ILE A 165 -1.29 4.14 -1.81
N THR A 166 -1.76 2.92 -1.56
CA THR A 166 -1.45 2.16 -0.33
C THR A 166 -0.16 1.37 -0.51
N GLU A 167 0.58 1.19 0.58
CA GLU A 167 1.91 0.58 0.61
C GLU A 167 2.86 1.21 -0.40
N ALA A 168 2.85 2.55 -0.48
CA ALA A 168 3.62 3.33 -1.45
C ALA A 168 5.14 3.04 -1.38
N HIS A 169 5.65 2.66 -0.20
CA HIS A 169 7.03 2.24 0.01
C HIS A 169 7.44 0.99 -0.79
N ALA A 170 6.48 0.16 -1.20
CA ALA A 170 6.69 -1.09 -1.94
C ALA A 170 6.37 -0.96 -3.45
N MET A 171 6.02 0.24 -3.92
CA MET A 171 5.71 0.49 -5.32
C MET A 171 6.97 0.60 -6.18
N ARG A 172 6.92 0.07 -7.40
CA ARG A 172 8.01 0.21 -8.38
C ARG A 172 7.98 1.61 -9.00
N GLN A 173 9.14 2.19 -9.27
CA GLN A 173 9.23 3.50 -9.92
C GLN A 173 8.43 3.58 -11.23
N SER A 174 8.52 2.56 -12.09
CA SER A 174 7.78 2.51 -13.36
C SER A 174 6.27 2.58 -13.19
N ASP A 175 5.76 2.04 -12.08
CA ASP A 175 4.34 2.07 -11.77
C ASP A 175 3.93 3.46 -11.28
N LEU A 176 4.73 4.08 -10.42
CA LEU A 176 4.53 5.46 -9.98
C LEU A 176 4.57 6.44 -11.16
N ASP A 177 5.55 6.30 -12.06
CA ASP A 177 5.66 7.11 -13.28
C ASP A 177 4.41 7.00 -14.16
N ALA A 178 3.82 5.80 -14.27
CA ALA A 178 2.59 5.58 -15.02
C ALA A 178 1.38 6.24 -14.34
N LEU A 179 1.30 6.18 -13.01
CA LEU A 179 0.25 6.83 -12.24
C LEU A 179 0.35 8.35 -12.28
N TRP A 180 1.55 8.92 -12.25
CA TRP A 180 1.77 10.37 -12.40
C TRP A 180 1.28 10.91 -13.74
N ARG A 181 1.34 10.11 -14.81
CA ARG A 181 0.80 10.48 -16.14
C ARG A 181 -0.72 10.64 -16.17
N LEU A 182 -1.43 10.15 -15.15
CA LEU A 182 -2.86 10.42 -14.99
C LEU A 182 -3.15 11.90 -14.70
N ASN A 183 -2.13 12.64 -14.26
CA ASN A 183 -2.22 14.03 -13.80
C ASN A 183 -3.31 14.22 -12.73
N PRO A 184 -3.21 13.52 -11.58
CA PRO A 184 -4.22 13.59 -10.53
C PRO A 184 -4.30 15.00 -9.92
N ASN A 185 -5.51 15.41 -9.55
CA ASN A 185 -5.74 16.67 -8.83
C ASN A 185 -5.19 16.62 -7.41
N ARG A 186 -5.38 15.46 -6.76
CA ARG A 186 -4.90 15.14 -5.42
C ARG A 186 -4.24 13.77 -5.38
N VAL A 187 -3.20 13.64 -4.58
CA VAL A 187 -2.55 12.35 -4.29
C VAL A 187 -2.45 12.14 -2.78
N LEU A 188 -2.85 10.96 -2.34
CA LEU A 188 -2.63 10.45 -0.98
C LEU A 188 -1.76 9.20 -1.05
N TRP A 189 -0.58 9.25 -0.45
CA TRP A 189 0.25 8.08 -0.21
C TRP A 189 0.09 7.61 1.22
N THR A 190 -0.08 6.31 1.40
CA THR A 190 0.01 5.65 2.71
C THR A 190 1.09 4.58 2.67
N GLY A 191 1.84 4.44 3.75
CA GLY A 191 2.87 3.42 3.86
C GLY A 191 3.54 3.41 5.22
N ASN A 192 4.57 2.58 5.32
CA ASN A 192 5.39 2.39 6.51
C ASN A 192 6.87 2.63 6.12
N PRO A 193 7.77 2.93 7.08
CA PRO A 193 9.14 3.34 6.78
C PRO A 193 10.06 2.14 6.48
N LEU A 194 9.59 1.21 5.64
CA LEU A 194 10.23 -0.09 5.34
C LEU A 194 11.25 -0.04 4.20
N SER A 195 11.49 1.14 3.59
CA SER A 195 12.50 1.33 2.56
C SER A 195 13.19 2.68 2.76
N ALA A 196 14.51 2.68 2.94
CA ALA A 196 15.32 3.91 3.02
C ALA A 196 15.63 4.52 1.63
N SER A 197 14.79 4.25 0.63
CA SER A 197 14.95 4.74 -0.74
C SER A 197 13.64 4.66 -1.53
N GLY A 198 13.58 5.37 -2.66
CA GLY A 198 12.40 5.44 -3.53
C GLY A 198 11.52 6.64 -3.23
N GLU A 199 10.50 6.90 -4.07
CA GLU A 199 9.76 8.16 -3.99
C GLU A 199 9.04 8.36 -2.65
N PHE A 200 8.53 7.30 -2.03
CA PHE A 200 7.88 7.39 -0.72
C PHE A 200 8.86 7.74 0.40
N TYR A 201 10.12 7.30 0.32
CA TYR A 201 11.16 7.80 1.22
C TYR A 201 11.46 9.27 0.93
N ASP A 202 11.62 9.62 -0.36
CA ASP A 202 11.92 10.98 -0.78
C ASP A 202 10.82 11.98 -0.35
N SER A 203 9.54 11.60 -0.39
CA SER A 203 8.42 12.47 0.03
C SER A 203 8.50 12.86 1.50
N HIS A 204 9.18 12.07 2.34
CA HIS A 204 9.44 12.39 3.76
C HIS A 204 10.84 12.98 4.01
N HIS A 205 11.67 13.14 2.97
CA HIS A 205 13.05 13.62 3.08
C HIS A 205 13.35 14.71 2.04
N VAL A 206 14.03 14.35 0.95
CA VAL A 206 14.57 15.31 -0.04
C VAL A 206 13.47 16.07 -0.80
N LYS A 207 12.28 15.47 -0.95
CA LYS A 207 11.12 16.06 -1.61
C LYS A 207 10.05 16.54 -0.63
N GLN A 208 10.30 16.57 0.69
CA GLN A 208 9.30 16.97 1.69
C GLN A 208 8.70 18.37 1.45
N HIS A 209 9.41 19.26 0.77
CA HIS A 209 8.90 20.58 0.40
C HIS A 209 7.77 20.55 -0.64
N LEU A 210 7.57 19.42 -1.33
CA LEU A 210 6.47 19.19 -2.28
C LEU A 210 5.27 18.49 -1.62
N TRP A 211 5.44 17.92 -0.43
CA TRP A 211 4.47 17.04 0.21
C TRP A 211 4.03 17.59 1.57
N HIS A 212 2.74 17.47 1.86
CA HIS A 212 2.29 17.51 3.24
C HIS A 212 2.51 16.13 3.86
N THR A 213 3.40 16.04 4.85
CA THR A 213 3.79 14.77 5.46
C THR A 213 3.12 14.56 6.82
N ILE A 214 2.49 13.41 7.03
CA ILE A 214 1.94 13.00 8.31
C ILE A 214 2.70 11.76 8.78
N ASN A 215 3.20 11.79 10.01
CA ASN A 215 3.84 10.65 10.66
C ASN A 215 2.94 10.17 11.82
N ILE A 216 2.82 8.85 11.96
CA ILE A 216 1.99 8.21 13.00
C ILE A 216 2.78 7.06 13.61
N ASP A 217 3.28 7.22 14.82
CA ASP A 217 3.86 6.09 15.58
C ASP A 217 2.78 5.36 16.40
N ALA A 218 3.15 4.27 17.08
CA ALA A 218 2.20 3.51 17.88
C ALA A 218 1.65 4.29 19.09
N PHE A 219 2.44 5.21 19.65
CA PHE A 219 2.09 6.00 20.82
C PHE A 219 1.17 7.18 20.48
N ASP A 220 1.03 7.53 19.20
CA ASP A 220 -0.02 8.43 18.69
C ASP A 220 -1.42 7.78 18.69
N THR A 221 -1.51 6.45 18.85
CA THR A 221 -2.78 5.73 18.69
C THR A 221 -3.59 5.66 19.99
N PRO A 222 -4.94 5.74 19.92
CA PRO A 222 -5.80 5.72 21.11
C PRO A 222 -5.62 4.50 22.00
N ASN A 223 -5.33 3.34 21.42
CA ASN A 223 -5.21 2.10 22.18
C ASN A 223 -4.02 2.14 23.16
N VAL A 224 -2.93 2.79 22.73
CA VAL A 224 -1.73 2.96 23.55
C VAL A 224 -1.91 4.15 24.51
N ILE A 225 -2.43 5.28 24.02
CA ILE A 225 -2.69 6.48 24.84
C ILE A 225 -3.64 6.17 26.01
N GLU A 226 -4.71 5.44 25.75
CA GLU A 226 -5.73 5.10 26.75
C GLU A 226 -5.35 3.85 27.58
N GLY A 227 -4.30 3.11 27.20
CA GLY A 227 -3.89 1.88 27.87
C GLY A 227 -4.92 0.74 27.80
N ARG A 228 -5.80 0.75 26.79
CA ARG A 228 -6.83 -0.27 26.54
C ARG A 228 -7.19 -0.32 25.07
N GLU A 229 -7.80 -1.39 24.59
CA GLU A 229 -8.33 -1.45 23.23
C GLU A 229 -9.56 -0.53 23.09
N ALA A 230 -9.31 0.73 22.73
CA ALA A 230 -10.29 1.78 22.54
C ALA A 230 -10.92 1.75 21.14
N ILE A 231 -10.13 1.34 20.14
CA ILE A 231 -10.53 1.15 18.75
C ILE A 231 -10.01 -0.24 18.33
N PRO A 232 -10.90 -1.19 18.03
CA PRO A 232 -10.50 -2.54 17.63
C PRO A 232 -9.56 -2.54 16.42
N GLY A 233 -8.55 -3.40 16.46
CA GLY A 233 -7.59 -3.59 15.36
C GLY A 233 -6.48 -2.53 15.25
N LEU A 234 -6.51 -1.45 16.05
CA LEU A 234 -5.34 -0.57 16.19
C LEU A 234 -4.29 -1.20 17.11
N VAL A 235 -3.03 -0.84 16.91
CA VAL A 235 -1.89 -1.31 17.71
C VAL A 235 -2.15 -1.14 19.22
N THR A 236 -1.89 -2.18 19.99
CA THR A 236 -2.10 -2.19 21.45
C THR A 236 -0.77 -2.19 22.20
N GLN A 237 -0.81 -1.93 23.52
CA GLN A 237 0.38 -2.07 24.37
C GLN A 237 0.95 -3.50 24.33
N GLU A 238 0.08 -4.51 24.25
CA GLU A 238 0.50 -5.91 24.13
C GLU A 238 1.28 -6.17 22.83
N ASP A 239 0.88 -5.55 21.72
CA ASP A 239 1.61 -5.65 20.45
C ASP A 239 3.01 -5.03 20.53
N ILE A 240 3.12 -3.89 21.23
CA ILE A 240 4.41 -3.22 21.48
C ILE A 240 5.31 -4.10 22.35
N ASP A 241 4.78 -4.64 23.45
CA ASP A 241 5.53 -5.49 24.39
C ASP A 241 5.99 -6.79 23.72
N ARG A 242 5.14 -7.36 22.86
CA ARG A 242 5.46 -8.53 22.04
C ARG A 242 6.55 -8.21 21.01
N ALA A 243 6.47 -7.07 20.32
CA ALA A 243 7.50 -6.63 19.39
C ALA A 243 8.84 -6.39 20.10
N LYS A 244 8.81 -5.76 21.27
CA LYS A 244 9.97 -5.53 22.14
C LYS A 244 10.62 -6.84 22.58
N THR A 245 9.82 -7.81 22.98
CA THR A 245 10.31 -9.14 23.40
C THR A 245 10.91 -9.92 22.23
N ASN A 246 10.27 -9.88 21.06
CA ASN A 246 10.68 -10.67 19.90
C ASN A 246 11.90 -10.09 19.17
N TRP A 247 11.96 -8.77 19.02
CA TRP A 247 12.98 -8.12 18.19
C TRP A 247 13.97 -7.27 18.98
N GLY A 248 13.57 -6.74 20.15
CA GLY A 248 14.33 -5.75 20.89
C GLY A 248 14.12 -4.32 20.35
N GLU A 249 14.12 -3.32 21.24
CA GLU A 249 13.81 -1.92 20.90
C GLU A 249 14.79 -1.29 19.91
N SER A 250 16.06 -1.71 19.95
CA SER A 250 17.08 -1.21 19.03
C SER A 250 17.01 -1.83 17.64
N SER A 251 16.20 -2.88 17.45
CA SER A 251 16.11 -3.55 16.16
C SER A 251 15.46 -2.64 15.11
N PRO A 252 15.91 -2.71 13.84
CA PRO A 252 15.25 -1.99 12.76
C PRO A 252 13.76 -2.34 12.65
N LEU A 253 13.37 -3.61 12.87
CA LEU A 253 11.97 -4.04 12.81
C LEU A 253 11.08 -3.35 13.83
N TYR A 254 11.55 -3.20 15.08
CA TYR A 254 10.81 -2.47 16.12
C TYR A 254 10.70 -0.99 15.77
N ARG A 255 11.83 -0.36 15.44
CA ARG A 255 11.89 1.07 15.09
C ARG A 255 10.97 1.43 13.92
N MET A 256 10.95 0.63 12.86
CA MET A 256 10.06 0.87 11.73
C MET A 256 8.59 0.55 12.03
N SER A 257 8.32 -0.58 12.68
CA SER A 257 6.94 -1.09 12.83
C SER A 257 6.17 -0.46 13.98
N ILE A 258 6.88 0.09 14.98
CA ILE A 258 6.30 0.67 16.20
C ILE A 258 6.58 2.18 16.26
N LEU A 259 7.85 2.59 16.13
CA LEU A 259 8.26 4.00 16.29
C LEU A 259 8.10 4.82 15.00
N ASN A 260 7.73 4.18 13.88
CA ASN A 260 7.65 4.83 12.58
C ASN A 260 8.97 5.53 12.17
N GLU A 261 10.11 4.93 12.52
CA GLU A 261 11.44 5.47 12.22
C GLU A 261 12.03 4.87 10.94
N TRP A 262 12.60 5.72 10.09
CA TRP A 262 13.35 5.30 8.91
C TRP A 262 14.71 4.75 9.33
N CYS A 263 14.93 3.45 9.08
CA CYS A 263 16.21 2.81 9.36
C CYS A 263 17.04 2.75 8.06
N GLU A 264 18.10 3.55 7.97
CA GLU A 264 19.04 3.50 6.82
C GLU A 264 19.95 2.27 6.89
N ASP A 265 20.25 1.80 8.11
CA ASP A 265 20.99 0.58 8.38
C ASP A 265 20.09 -0.68 8.28
N MET A 266 19.48 -0.86 7.10
CA MET A 266 18.76 -2.09 6.74
C MET A 266 19.68 -3.30 6.56
N GLY A 267 21.01 -3.12 6.64
CA GLY A 267 22.01 -4.17 6.47
C GLY A 267 21.87 -5.35 7.43
N GLN A 268 21.09 -5.21 8.51
CA GLN A 268 20.77 -6.33 9.41
C GLN A 268 19.59 -7.22 8.93
N LEU A 269 18.74 -6.73 8.02
CA LEU A 269 17.62 -7.50 7.42
C LEU A 269 17.91 -7.95 5.99
N VAL A 270 18.95 -7.40 5.36
CA VAL A 270 19.34 -7.67 3.98
C VAL A 270 20.81 -8.08 3.96
N VAL A 271 21.09 -9.36 3.68
CA VAL A 271 22.47 -9.90 3.58
C VAL A 271 23.31 -9.10 2.56
N VAL A 272 22.69 -8.63 1.47
CA VAL A 272 23.32 -7.75 0.46
C VAL A 272 22.30 -6.72 -0.07
N PRO A 273 22.47 -5.41 0.21
CA PRO A 273 21.60 -4.35 -0.33
C PRO A 273 21.44 -4.40 -1.86
N LEU A 274 20.23 -4.16 -2.37
CA LEU A 274 19.94 -4.20 -3.82
C LEU A 274 20.83 -3.23 -4.63
N SER A 275 21.17 -2.09 -4.06
CA SER A 275 22.07 -1.11 -4.69
C SER A 275 23.48 -1.68 -4.91
N LEU A 276 24.02 -2.42 -3.95
CA LEU A 276 25.30 -3.11 -4.07
C LEU A 276 25.22 -4.29 -5.05
N ALA A 277 24.12 -5.05 -5.02
CA ALA A 277 23.90 -6.14 -5.97
C ALA A 277 23.83 -5.64 -7.43
N ARG A 278 23.13 -4.51 -7.67
CA ARG A 278 23.08 -3.87 -9.00
C ARG A 278 24.44 -3.35 -9.45
N LYS A 279 25.19 -2.68 -8.55
CA LYS A 279 26.56 -2.24 -8.84
C LYS A 279 27.47 -3.41 -9.20
N ALA A 280 27.39 -4.51 -8.44
CA ALA A 280 28.18 -5.71 -8.72
C ALA A 280 27.79 -6.38 -10.06
N ALA A 281 26.50 -6.41 -10.40
CA ALA A 281 26.01 -6.99 -11.66
C ALA A 281 26.44 -6.19 -12.90
N GLN A 282 26.67 -4.88 -12.75
CA GLN A 282 27.06 -3.98 -13.84
C GLN A 282 28.58 -3.71 -13.89
N ALA A 283 29.33 -4.11 -12.86
CA ALA A 283 30.76 -3.86 -12.78
C ALA A 283 31.54 -4.69 -13.81
N ASP A 284 32.37 -4.01 -14.59
CA ASP A 284 33.35 -4.65 -15.47
C ASP A 284 34.68 -4.79 -14.72
N LEU A 285 34.98 -6.02 -14.29
CA LEU A 285 36.12 -6.35 -13.43
C LEU A 285 36.96 -7.44 -14.09
N THR A 286 38.28 -7.33 -13.96
CA THR A 286 39.19 -8.34 -14.47
C THR A 286 39.22 -9.58 -13.56
N PRO A 287 39.00 -10.80 -14.08
CA PRO A 287 39.12 -12.04 -13.31
C PRO A 287 40.53 -12.22 -12.72
N SER A 288 40.61 -12.73 -11.49
CA SER A 288 41.89 -13.15 -10.89
C SER A 288 42.31 -14.54 -11.34
N LYS A 289 43.50 -15.02 -10.93
CA LYS A 289 44.01 -16.37 -11.29
C LYS A 289 43.41 -17.52 -10.46
N ILE A 290 42.92 -17.24 -9.26
CA ILE A 290 42.39 -18.25 -8.34
C ILE A 290 40.89 -18.43 -8.63
N GLN A 291 40.52 -19.65 -9.00
CA GLN A 291 39.13 -20.05 -9.26
C GLN A 291 38.60 -20.86 -8.07
N VAL A 292 37.49 -20.40 -7.50
CA VAL A 292 36.70 -21.15 -6.51
C VAL A 292 35.34 -21.46 -7.12
N VAL A 293 34.84 -22.67 -6.92
CA VAL A 293 33.54 -23.11 -7.40
C VAL A 293 32.74 -23.60 -6.21
N ALA A 294 31.56 -23.03 -6.01
CA ALA A 294 30.64 -23.43 -4.95
C ALA A 294 29.36 -23.98 -5.57
N CYS A 295 28.82 -25.03 -4.96
CA CYS A 295 27.57 -25.65 -5.39
C CYS A 295 26.55 -25.61 -4.25
N ASP A 296 25.45 -24.89 -4.46
CA ASP A 296 24.27 -24.95 -3.59
C ASP A 296 23.32 -26.00 -4.14
N VAL A 297 23.23 -27.14 -3.44
CA VAL A 297 22.53 -28.33 -3.93
C VAL A 297 21.11 -28.35 -3.40
N ALA A 298 20.15 -28.30 -4.32
CA ALA A 298 18.73 -28.56 -4.05
C ALA A 298 18.34 -29.94 -4.59
N ARG A 299 17.85 -30.83 -3.71
CA ARG A 299 17.45 -32.19 -4.05
C ARG A 299 15.93 -32.27 -4.22
N TYR A 300 15.46 -32.50 -5.45
CA TYR A 300 14.03 -32.58 -5.80
C TYR A 300 13.21 -31.31 -5.41
N GLY A 301 11.95 -31.24 -5.85
CA GLY A 301 11.05 -30.14 -5.50
C GLY A 301 11.16 -28.88 -6.37
N THR A 302 10.71 -27.75 -5.83
CA THR A 302 10.60 -26.48 -6.57
C THR A 302 11.90 -25.68 -6.61
N ASP A 303 12.87 -26.03 -5.77
CA ASP A 303 14.12 -25.31 -5.62
C ASP A 303 15.16 -25.75 -6.67
N ARG A 304 16.15 -24.88 -6.92
CA ARG A 304 17.15 -25.07 -7.98
C ARG A 304 18.52 -25.34 -7.38
N THR A 305 19.23 -26.31 -7.93
CA THR A 305 20.67 -26.45 -7.72
C THR A 305 21.39 -25.35 -8.52
N VAL A 306 22.30 -24.62 -7.87
CA VAL A 306 23.04 -23.51 -8.47
C VAL A 306 24.54 -23.72 -8.24
N VAL A 307 25.32 -23.63 -9.31
CA VAL A 307 26.78 -23.65 -9.23
C VAL A 307 27.32 -22.30 -9.67
N VAL A 308 28.19 -21.73 -8.83
CA VAL A 308 28.84 -20.44 -9.07
C VAL A 308 30.34 -20.66 -9.18
N SER A 309 30.95 -20.10 -10.22
CA SER A 309 32.40 -19.97 -10.32
C SER A 309 32.83 -18.54 -10.01
N ARG A 310 33.78 -18.38 -9.10
CA ARG A 310 34.35 -17.11 -8.68
C ARG A 310 35.85 -17.06 -8.95
N TRP A 311 36.26 -16.05 -9.71
CA TRP A 311 37.64 -15.72 -10.06
C TRP A 311 38.01 -14.39 -9.40
N GLY A 312 38.45 -14.45 -8.14
CA GLY A 312 38.69 -13.25 -7.33
C GLY A 312 37.43 -12.38 -7.20
N PRO A 313 37.38 -11.16 -7.79
CA PRO A 313 36.21 -10.28 -7.71
C PRO A 313 35.09 -10.63 -8.71
N VAL A 314 35.32 -11.55 -9.65
CA VAL A 314 34.35 -11.90 -10.70
C VAL A 314 33.63 -13.20 -10.34
N ALA A 315 32.33 -13.15 -10.08
CA ALA A 315 31.49 -14.33 -9.87
C ALA A 315 30.49 -14.51 -11.03
N ARG A 316 30.28 -15.76 -11.46
CA ARG A 316 29.34 -16.14 -12.53
C ARG A 316 28.60 -17.42 -12.14
N ILE A 317 27.29 -17.43 -12.34
CA ILE A 317 26.51 -18.67 -12.29
C ILE A 317 26.87 -19.48 -13.54
N ILE A 318 27.45 -20.66 -13.34
CA ILE A 318 27.89 -21.53 -14.43
C ILE A 318 26.92 -22.69 -14.67
N TRP A 319 26.05 -22.97 -13.70
CA TRP A 319 25.01 -23.98 -13.83
C TRP A 319 23.82 -23.66 -12.94
N ARG A 320 22.62 -23.89 -13.46
CA ARG A 320 21.36 -23.69 -12.73
C ARG A 320 20.32 -24.67 -13.27
N VAL A 321 19.92 -25.63 -12.44
CA VAL A 321 18.97 -26.69 -12.84
C VAL A 321 17.96 -26.98 -11.74
N GLN A 322 16.84 -27.59 -12.11
CA GLN A 322 15.76 -27.97 -11.21
C GLN A 322 15.46 -29.46 -11.36
N GLY A 323 15.18 -30.15 -10.26
CA GLY A 323 14.74 -31.55 -10.29
C GLY A 323 15.83 -32.60 -10.57
N HIS A 324 17.09 -32.19 -10.67
CA HIS A 324 18.22 -33.10 -10.84
C HIS A 324 18.51 -33.86 -9.54
N ASP A 325 18.98 -35.10 -9.69
CA ASP A 325 19.45 -35.88 -8.57
C ASP A 325 20.91 -35.54 -8.18
N THR A 326 21.35 -36.10 -7.05
CA THR A 326 22.69 -35.87 -6.51
C THR A 326 23.78 -36.41 -7.44
N MET A 327 23.55 -37.51 -8.15
CA MET A 327 24.55 -38.12 -9.04
C MET A 327 24.73 -37.32 -10.32
N GLU A 328 23.65 -36.75 -10.86
CA GLU A 328 23.70 -35.83 -11.98
C GLU A 328 24.50 -34.56 -11.64
N THR A 329 24.28 -34.02 -10.43
CA THR A 329 25.02 -32.87 -9.90
C THR A 329 26.51 -33.15 -9.74
N VAL A 330 26.87 -34.29 -9.14
CA VAL A 330 28.26 -34.74 -9.03
C VAL A 330 28.89 -34.96 -10.41
N GLY A 331 28.14 -35.55 -11.35
CA GLY A 331 28.59 -35.74 -12.72
C GLY A 331 28.94 -34.43 -13.42
N PHE A 332 28.13 -33.37 -13.22
CA PHE A 332 28.44 -32.04 -13.72
C PHE A 332 29.73 -31.47 -13.10
N LEU A 333 29.85 -31.50 -11.77
CA LEU A 333 31.01 -30.94 -11.06
C LEU A 333 32.32 -31.63 -11.46
N ASN A 334 32.30 -32.95 -11.64
CA ASN A 334 33.47 -33.72 -12.06
C ASN A 334 33.90 -33.37 -13.49
N ARG A 335 32.95 -33.26 -14.43
CA ARG A 335 33.26 -32.80 -15.81
C ARG A 335 33.83 -31.39 -15.80
N TYR A 336 33.21 -30.48 -15.05
CA TYR A 336 33.67 -29.11 -14.93
C TYR A 336 35.11 -29.02 -14.38
N LYS A 337 35.42 -29.81 -13.34
CA LYS A 337 36.77 -29.89 -12.74
C LYS A 337 37.81 -30.51 -13.69
N ALA A 338 37.41 -31.48 -14.51
CA ALA A 338 38.30 -32.05 -15.53
C ALA A 338 38.66 -31.03 -16.61
N GLU A 339 37.69 -30.22 -17.04
CA GLU A 339 37.90 -29.13 -18.01
C GLU A 339 38.65 -27.92 -17.39
N HIS A 340 38.54 -27.74 -16.07
CA HIS A 340 39.14 -26.63 -15.33
C HIS A 340 39.98 -27.14 -14.15
N PRO A 341 41.17 -27.72 -14.40
CA PRO A 341 41.98 -28.35 -13.35
C PRO A 341 42.34 -27.42 -12.19
N GLN A 342 42.44 -26.11 -12.45
CA GLN A 342 42.72 -25.06 -11.47
C GLN A 342 41.55 -24.73 -10.52
N ALA A 343 40.32 -25.18 -10.81
CA ALA A 343 39.14 -24.84 -10.03
C ALA A 343 39.15 -25.51 -8.65
N HIS A 344 39.05 -24.74 -7.57
CA HIS A 344 38.88 -25.30 -6.23
C HIS A 344 37.38 -25.43 -5.91
N LEU A 345 36.88 -26.66 -5.89
CA LEU A 345 35.50 -26.96 -5.51
C LEU A 345 35.37 -26.87 -3.98
N ILE A 346 34.36 -26.14 -3.48
CA ILE A 346 34.02 -26.01 -2.06
C ILE A 346 32.56 -26.34 -1.80
#